data_AF-A7T845-F1
#
_entry.id   AF-A7T845-F1
#
_cell.length_a   1.000
_cell.length_b   1.000
_cell.length_c   1.000
_cell.angle_alpha   90.00
_cell.angle_beta   90.00
_cell.angle_gamma   90.00
#
_symmetry.space_group_name_H-M   'P 1'
#
loop_
_entity.id
_entity.type
_entity.pdbx_description
1 polymer ?
#
loop_
_entity_poly.entity_id
_entity_poly.type
_entity_poly.pdbx_seq_one_letter_code
_entity_poly.pdbx_strand_id
1 'polypeptide(L)'
;MPFLTPLANWLDSLNWRPEELVIGFHVLYNSLRCLLMLPTVGLMARFCNWLLPDRVEENGVARPRHLDPTALSTPSLALANAVRETLRIGDLIETMLSHLLEVLQGGQIALSKELRRLDDDVDALYSAVKLYLAQVQREALGEHDNRRWAEIIELAVNLEQAGDIIERMLGKVQDQKTAQRHSFSDSGLEELASLHQQLTANLRLGLSVFLSGDKESARQLLREKRRFRAQERRLAHAHVGRLHHQVVQSIETSGLHMELIADMKRLNSLFCSSAYAVLE
;
A
#
# COMPACT_ATOMS: atom_id res chain seq x y z
N MET A 1 -34.63 38.99 -13.07
CA MET A 1 -33.55 38.61 -12.13
C MET A 1 -33.19 39.82 -11.26
N PRO A 2 -33.89 40.04 -10.12
CA PRO A 2 -33.77 41.26 -9.31
C PRO A 2 -32.39 41.50 -8.67
N PHE A 3 -31.47 40.54 -8.78
CA PHE A 3 -30.13 40.61 -8.21
C PHE A 3 -29.03 40.93 -9.24
N LEU A 4 -29.32 40.94 -10.53
CA LEU A 4 -28.30 41.19 -11.57
C LEU A 4 -27.89 42.67 -11.65
N THR A 5 -28.85 43.58 -11.54
CA THR A 5 -28.60 45.03 -11.65
C THR A 5 -27.81 45.61 -10.47
N PRO A 6 -28.07 45.24 -9.19
CA PRO A 6 -27.22 45.68 -8.08
C PRO A 6 -25.81 45.09 -8.14
N LEU A 7 -25.69 43.83 -8.56
CA LEU A 7 -24.41 43.13 -8.68
C LEU A 7 -23.53 43.75 -9.77
N ALA A 8 -24.11 44.06 -10.93
CA ALA A 8 -23.41 44.72 -12.04
C ALA A 8 -22.89 46.11 -11.63
N ASN A 9 -23.74 46.91 -10.97
CA ASN A 9 -23.34 48.25 -10.51
C ASN A 9 -22.23 48.19 -9.42
N TRP A 10 -22.23 47.16 -8.57
CA TRP A 10 -21.16 46.94 -7.60
C TRP A 10 -19.87 46.47 -8.27
N LEU A 11 -19.96 45.58 -9.26
CA LEU A 11 -18.81 45.11 -10.05
C LEU A 11 -18.15 46.25 -10.85
N ASP A 12 -18.94 47.16 -11.42
CA ASP A 12 -18.44 48.34 -12.15
C ASP A 12 -17.72 49.33 -11.22
N SER A 13 -18.01 49.33 -9.92
CA SER A 13 -17.33 50.18 -8.93
C SER A 13 -15.91 49.74 -8.59
N LEU A 14 -15.52 48.51 -8.93
CA LEU A 14 -14.19 47.94 -8.61
C LEU A 14 -13.08 48.36 -9.59
N ASN A 15 -13.41 49.06 -10.68
CA ASN A 15 -12.47 49.63 -11.66
C ASN A 15 -11.43 48.61 -12.22
N TRP A 16 -11.83 47.34 -12.33
CA TRP A 16 -11.00 46.25 -12.86
C TRP A 16 -11.04 46.21 -14.39
N ARG A 17 -9.99 45.65 -15.01
CA ARG A 17 -10.04 45.37 -16.44
C ARG A 17 -11.09 44.28 -16.72
N PRO A 18 -11.77 44.29 -17.88
CA PRO A 18 -12.80 43.30 -18.21
C PRO A 18 -12.32 41.84 -18.06
N GLU A 19 -11.06 41.58 -18.37
CA GLU A 19 -10.41 40.27 -18.24
C GLU A 19 -10.28 39.83 -16.77
N GLU A 20 -9.90 40.75 -15.87
CA GLU A 20 -9.74 40.50 -14.43
C GLU A 20 -11.10 40.26 -13.75
N LEU A 21 -12.14 40.95 -14.23
CA LEU A 21 -13.52 40.80 -13.73
C LEU A 21 -14.07 39.41 -14.02
N VAL A 22 -13.84 38.88 -15.23
CA VAL A 22 -14.24 37.52 -15.61
C VAL A 22 -13.50 36.48 -14.76
N ILE A 23 -12.18 36.62 -14.59
CA ILE A 23 -11.39 35.71 -13.76
C ILE A 23 -11.87 35.74 -12.30
N GLY A 24 -12.04 36.94 -11.73
CA GLY A 24 -12.52 37.13 -10.36
C GLY A 24 -13.91 36.54 -10.13
N PHE A 25 -14.82 36.72 -11.10
CA PHE A 25 -16.14 36.10 -11.06
C PHE A 25 -16.06 34.56 -11.08
N HIS A 26 -15.23 33.97 -11.96
CA HIS A 26 -15.05 32.52 -12.01
C HIS A 26 -14.49 31.95 -10.71
N VAL A 27 -13.50 32.60 -10.12
CA VAL A 27 -12.92 32.20 -8.83
C VAL A 27 -13.98 32.29 -7.73
N LEU A 28 -14.66 33.43 -7.61
CA LEU A 28 -15.70 33.65 -6.60
C LEU A 28 -16.84 32.63 -6.72
N TYR A 29 -17.32 32.40 -7.93
CA TYR A 29 -18.39 31.45 -8.22
C TYR A 29 -17.99 30.02 -7.82
N ASN A 30 -16.79 29.58 -8.20
CA ASN A 30 -16.30 28.24 -7.86
C ASN A 30 -16.02 28.08 -6.37
N SER A 31 -15.46 29.11 -5.70
CA SER A 31 -15.25 29.11 -4.25
C SER A 31 -16.56 29.05 -3.48
N LEU A 32 -17.57 29.83 -3.89
CA LEU A 32 -18.89 29.80 -3.27
C LEU A 32 -19.55 28.43 -3.45
N ARG A 33 -19.47 27.84 -4.66
CA ARG A 33 -19.95 26.48 -4.90
C ARG A 33 -19.25 25.45 -4.01
N CYS A 34 -17.94 25.56 -3.85
CA CYS A 34 -17.19 24.67 -2.97
C CYS A 34 -17.67 24.81 -1.52
N LEU A 35 -17.75 26.03 -0.99
CA LEU A 35 -18.22 26.31 0.38
C LEU A 35 -19.65 25.81 0.62
N LEU A 36 -20.54 25.91 -0.37
CA LEU A 36 -21.91 25.43 -0.25
C LEU A 36 -22.02 23.90 -0.39
N MET A 37 -21.27 23.27 -1.29
CA MET A 37 -21.40 21.84 -1.57
C MET A 37 -20.60 20.96 -0.62
N LEU A 38 -19.43 21.40 -0.14
CA LEU A 38 -18.54 20.61 0.72
C LEU A 38 -19.22 20.09 2.01
N PRO A 39 -20.02 20.86 2.77
CA PRO A 39 -20.74 20.32 3.92
C PRO A 39 -21.83 19.29 3.54
N THR A 40 -22.34 19.31 2.31
CA THR A 40 -23.36 18.35 1.84
C THR A 40 -22.77 17.00 1.42
N VAL A 41 -21.45 16.91 1.22
CA VAL A 41 -20.78 15.67 0.79
C VAL A 41 -21.02 14.52 1.76
N GLY A 42 -20.97 14.77 3.07
CA GLY A 42 -21.23 13.74 4.08
C GLY A 42 -22.67 13.21 4.04
N LEU A 43 -23.65 14.08 3.80
CA LEU A 43 -25.06 13.68 3.66
C LEU A 43 -25.27 12.87 2.37
N MET A 44 -24.65 13.30 1.27
CA MET A 44 -24.70 12.57 0.00
C MET A 44 -24.05 11.19 0.13
N ALA A 45 -22.90 11.08 0.82
CA ALA A 45 -22.25 9.79 1.07
C ALA A 45 -23.16 8.83 1.85
N ARG A 46 -23.85 9.32 2.89
CA ARG A 46 -24.82 8.51 3.65
C ARG A 46 -26.03 8.11 2.81
N PHE A 47 -26.52 9.01 1.97
CA PHE A 47 -27.62 8.72 1.04
C PHE A 47 -27.22 7.66 0.01
N CYS A 48 -26.02 7.77 -0.57
CA CYS A 48 -25.46 6.78 -1.48
C CYS A 48 -25.29 5.41 -0.80
N ASN A 49 -24.74 5.35 0.43
CA ASN A 49 -24.59 4.10 1.18
C ASN A 49 -25.93 3.48 1.57
N TRP A 50 -26.97 4.28 1.75
CA TRP A 50 -28.32 3.79 2.00
C TRP A 50 -28.99 3.26 0.72
N LEU A 51 -28.76 3.91 -0.42
CA LEU A 51 -29.35 3.55 -1.71
C LEU A 51 -28.62 2.36 -2.38
N LEU A 52 -27.30 2.30 -2.22
CA LEU A 52 -26.42 1.20 -2.63
C LEU A 52 -25.68 0.68 -1.39
N PRO A 53 -26.34 -0.11 -0.53
CA PRO A 53 -25.63 -0.80 0.54
C PRO A 53 -24.55 -1.69 -0.07
N ASP A 54 -23.35 -1.64 0.51
CA ASP A 54 -22.25 -2.52 0.12
C ASP A 54 -22.74 -3.97 0.18
N ARG A 55 -22.51 -4.72 -0.92
CA ARG A 55 -22.84 -6.14 -0.94
C ARG A 55 -22.01 -6.81 0.15
N VAL A 56 -22.68 -7.44 1.11
CA VAL A 56 -22.03 -8.35 2.05
C VAL A 56 -21.34 -9.41 1.20
N GLU A 57 -20.00 -9.45 1.25
CA GLU A 57 -19.20 -10.44 0.53
C GLU A 57 -19.45 -11.82 1.16
N GLU A 58 -20.49 -12.52 0.70
CA GLU A 58 -20.93 -13.82 1.24
C GLU A 58 -20.01 -15.00 0.90
N ASN A 59 -18.92 -14.80 0.15
CA ASN A 59 -18.01 -15.88 -0.23
C ASN A 59 -16.56 -15.49 0.04
N GLY A 60 -16.09 -15.81 1.25
CA GLY A 60 -14.72 -16.18 1.66
C GLY A 60 -13.47 -15.44 1.13
N VAL A 61 -13.41 -15.11 -0.15
CA VAL A 61 -12.23 -14.61 -0.88
C VAL A 61 -12.54 -13.28 -1.56
N ALA A 62 -11.60 -12.34 -1.48
CA ALA A 62 -11.66 -11.02 -2.05
C ALA A 62 -11.94 -11.06 -3.56
N ARG A 63 -12.94 -10.28 -4.00
CA ARG A 63 -13.23 -10.09 -5.43
C ARG A 63 -12.67 -8.77 -5.92
N PRO A 64 -12.20 -8.66 -7.17
CA PRO A 64 -11.74 -7.40 -7.73
C PRO A 64 -12.88 -6.37 -7.71
N ARG A 65 -12.58 -5.16 -7.24
CA ARG A 65 -13.58 -4.07 -7.10
C ARG A 65 -13.46 -3.03 -8.20
N HIS A 66 -12.24 -2.80 -8.67
CA HIS A 66 -11.96 -1.73 -9.63
C HIS A 66 -11.79 -2.23 -11.07
N LEU A 67 -11.56 -3.53 -11.27
CA LEU A 67 -11.32 -4.12 -12.59
C LEU A 67 -12.61 -4.22 -13.41
N ASP A 68 -12.96 -3.12 -14.08
CA ASP A 68 -14.13 -3.02 -14.96
C ASP A 68 -13.80 -3.51 -16.38
N PRO A 69 -14.42 -4.59 -16.88
CA PRO A 69 -14.21 -5.09 -18.24
C PRO A 69 -14.63 -4.08 -19.32
N THR A 70 -15.59 -3.19 -19.05
CA THR A 70 -16.05 -2.20 -20.04
C THR A 70 -15.00 -1.14 -20.32
N ALA A 71 -14.13 -0.88 -19.34
CA ALA A 71 -13.00 0.05 -19.46
C ALA A 71 -11.86 -0.48 -20.33
N LEU A 72 -11.84 -1.76 -20.70
CA LEU A 72 -10.77 -2.36 -21.54
C LEU A 72 -10.65 -1.70 -22.93
N SER A 73 -11.74 -1.09 -23.41
CA SER A 73 -11.76 -0.30 -24.65
C SER A 73 -10.98 1.01 -24.56
N THR A 74 -10.70 1.49 -23.35
CA THR A 74 -9.98 2.75 -23.07
C THR A 74 -8.73 2.43 -22.24
N PRO A 75 -7.56 2.25 -22.88
CA PRO A 75 -6.39 1.67 -22.19
C PRO A 75 -5.94 2.46 -20.96
N SER A 76 -5.93 3.79 -21.02
CA SER A 76 -5.57 4.63 -19.87
C SER A 76 -6.51 4.45 -18.67
N LEU A 77 -7.81 4.26 -18.91
CA LEU A 77 -8.79 3.97 -17.85
C LEU A 77 -8.61 2.56 -17.30
N ALA A 78 -8.37 1.57 -18.17
CA ALA A 78 -8.08 0.20 -17.75
C ALA A 78 -6.83 0.14 -16.86
N LEU A 79 -5.75 0.84 -17.22
CA LEU A 79 -4.55 0.92 -16.40
C LEU A 79 -4.82 1.61 -15.06
N ALA A 80 -5.61 2.70 -15.04
CA ALA A 80 -5.98 3.36 -13.79
C ALA A 80 -6.79 2.44 -12.84
N ASN A 81 -7.68 1.60 -13.40
CA ASN A 81 -8.40 0.58 -12.65
C ASN A 81 -7.47 -0.49 -12.08
N ALA A 82 -6.51 -0.96 -12.89
CA ALA A 82 -5.52 -1.93 -12.45
C ALA A 82 -4.61 -1.37 -11.34
N VAL A 83 -4.19 -0.09 -11.43
CA VAL A 83 -3.44 0.60 -10.36
C VAL A 83 -4.20 0.55 -9.02
N ARG A 84 -5.50 0.87 -9.02
CA ARG A 84 -6.30 0.86 -7.78
C ARG A 84 -6.42 -0.53 -7.18
N GLU A 85 -6.57 -1.55 -8.03
CA GLU A 85 -6.63 -2.93 -7.55
C GLU A 85 -5.28 -3.40 -7.00
N THR A 86 -4.16 -3.05 -7.65
CA THR A 86 -2.82 -3.34 -7.12
C THR A 86 -2.56 -2.65 -5.78
N LEU A 87 -3.01 -1.40 -5.59
CA LEU A 87 -2.91 -0.71 -4.30
C LEU A 87 -3.69 -1.44 -3.20
N ARG A 88 -4.85 -2.00 -3.53
CA ARG A 88 -5.64 -2.82 -2.58
C ARG A 88 -4.90 -4.10 -2.17
N ILE A 89 -4.12 -4.71 -3.07
CA ILE A 89 -3.20 -5.80 -2.68
C ILE A 89 -2.19 -5.28 -1.65
N GLY A 90 -1.66 -4.06 -1.85
CA GLY A 90 -0.77 -3.40 -0.89
C GLY A 90 -1.38 -3.25 0.50
N ASP A 91 -2.67 -2.88 0.59
CA ASP A 91 -3.39 -2.77 1.87
C ASP A 91 -3.53 -4.14 2.57
N LEU A 92 -3.75 -5.23 1.81
CA LEU A 92 -3.77 -6.59 2.36
C LEU A 92 -2.39 -6.99 2.90
N ILE A 93 -1.30 -6.70 2.17
CA ILE A 93 0.07 -6.94 2.63
C ILE A 93 0.37 -6.16 3.92
N GLU A 94 -0.09 -4.90 4.03
CA GLU A 94 0.04 -4.12 5.25
C GLU A 94 -0.70 -4.76 6.45
N THR A 95 -1.88 -5.33 6.19
CA THR A 95 -2.66 -6.07 7.19
C THR A 95 -1.92 -7.34 7.63
N MET A 96 -1.38 -8.12 6.69
CA MET A 96 -0.57 -9.31 7.00
C MET A 96 0.68 -8.96 7.81
N LEU A 97 1.35 -7.83 7.50
CA LEU A 97 2.46 -7.33 8.32
C LEU A 97 2.00 -6.99 9.73
N SER A 98 0.86 -6.32 9.90
CA SER A 98 0.33 -5.98 11.24
C SER A 98 0.11 -7.24 12.09
N HIS A 99 -0.45 -8.28 11.49
CA HIS A 99 -0.62 -9.59 12.11
C HIS A 99 0.71 -10.28 12.45
N LEU A 100 1.74 -10.17 11.60
CA LEU A 100 3.08 -10.67 11.92
C LEU A 100 3.62 -10.03 13.22
N LEU A 101 3.44 -8.73 13.41
CA LEU A 101 3.89 -8.04 14.63
C LEU A 101 3.11 -8.51 15.87
N GLU A 102 1.79 -8.64 15.76
CA GLU A 102 0.94 -9.15 16.84
C GLU A 102 1.36 -10.56 17.26
N VAL A 103 1.57 -11.46 16.29
CA VAL A 103 2.02 -12.83 16.56
C VAL A 103 3.42 -12.82 17.18
N LEU A 104 4.35 -11.98 16.73
CA LEU A 104 5.66 -11.83 17.38
C LEU A 104 5.51 -11.43 18.85
N GLN A 105 4.66 -10.45 19.15
CA GLN A 105 4.45 -9.88 20.50
C GLN A 105 3.64 -10.77 21.46
N GLY A 106 3.04 -11.87 21.00
CA GLY A 106 2.30 -12.79 21.87
C GLY A 106 0.80 -12.85 21.64
N GLY A 107 0.29 -12.25 20.56
CA GLY A 107 -1.08 -12.40 20.11
C GLY A 107 -1.47 -13.87 19.87
N GLN A 108 -2.75 -14.18 20.04
CA GLN A 108 -3.27 -15.56 19.99
C GLN A 108 -3.29 -16.17 18.59
N ILE A 109 -3.22 -17.50 18.55
CA ILE A 109 -3.17 -18.40 17.38
C ILE A 109 -4.42 -18.31 16.46
N ALA A 110 -5.48 -17.59 16.86
CA ALA A 110 -6.68 -17.36 16.03
C ALA A 110 -6.39 -16.68 14.69
N LEU A 111 -5.22 -16.03 14.58
CA LEU A 111 -4.67 -15.40 13.38
C LEU A 111 -4.39 -16.36 12.20
N SER A 112 -4.25 -17.67 12.42
CA SER A 112 -3.87 -18.59 11.33
C SER A 112 -4.93 -18.72 10.23
N LYS A 113 -6.23 -18.75 10.58
CA LYS A 113 -7.32 -18.80 9.59
C LYS A 113 -7.50 -17.48 8.86
N GLU A 114 -7.37 -16.37 9.58
CA GLU A 114 -7.48 -15.03 9.01
C GLU A 114 -6.31 -14.74 8.08
N LEU A 115 -5.09 -15.14 8.47
CA LEU A 115 -3.90 -14.99 7.63
C LEU A 115 -4.02 -15.79 6.33
N ARG A 116 -4.43 -17.06 6.42
CA ARG A 116 -4.64 -17.87 5.22
C ARG A 116 -5.68 -17.26 4.29
N ARG A 117 -6.72 -16.66 4.86
CA ARG A 117 -7.72 -15.92 4.09
C ARG A 117 -7.13 -14.68 3.42
N LEU A 118 -6.28 -13.91 4.12
CA LEU A 118 -5.62 -12.74 3.53
C LEU A 118 -4.67 -13.14 2.40
N ASP A 119 -3.98 -14.28 2.53
CA ASP A 119 -3.15 -14.84 1.47
C ASP A 119 -3.98 -15.27 0.25
N ASP A 120 -5.06 -16.04 0.47
CA ASP A 120 -6.04 -16.40 -0.57
C ASP A 120 -6.61 -15.13 -1.26
N ASP A 121 -6.85 -14.05 -0.50
CA ASP A 121 -7.31 -12.75 -1.01
C ASP A 121 -6.24 -12.07 -1.89
N VAL A 122 -4.97 -12.07 -1.47
CA VAL A 122 -3.84 -11.52 -2.25
C VAL A 122 -3.71 -12.28 -3.58
N ASP A 123 -3.75 -13.61 -3.55
CA ASP A 123 -3.65 -14.47 -4.72
C ASP A 123 -4.79 -14.25 -5.71
N ALA A 124 -6.02 -14.13 -5.19
CA ALA A 124 -7.19 -13.88 -6.00
C ALA A 124 -7.12 -12.51 -6.70
N LEU A 125 -6.73 -11.46 -5.97
CA LEU A 125 -6.59 -10.12 -6.54
C LEU A 125 -5.43 -10.02 -7.53
N TYR A 126 -4.27 -10.61 -7.21
CA TYR A 126 -3.14 -10.69 -8.14
C TYR A 126 -3.54 -11.41 -9.44
N SER A 127 -4.21 -12.56 -9.32
CA SER A 127 -4.71 -13.30 -10.47
C SER A 127 -5.70 -12.48 -11.31
N ALA A 128 -6.59 -11.73 -10.65
CA ALA A 128 -7.52 -10.84 -11.34
C ALA A 128 -6.80 -9.70 -12.08
N VAL A 129 -5.82 -9.04 -11.45
CA VAL A 129 -5.01 -7.99 -12.08
C VAL A 129 -4.25 -8.54 -13.30
N LYS A 130 -3.59 -9.69 -13.14
CA LYS A 130 -2.85 -10.37 -14.21
C LYS A 130 -3.74 -10.69 -15.42
N LEU A 131 -4.91 -11.30 -15.18
CA LEU A 131 -5.86 -11.63 -16.24
C LEU A 131 -6.47 -10.40 -16.90
N TYR A 132 -6.69 -9.34 -16.13
CA TYR A 132 -7.20 -8.06 -16.64
C TYR A 132 -6.18 -7.37 -17.54
N LEU A 133 -4.93 -7.25 -17.09
CA LEU A 133 -3.84 -6.65 -17.86
C LEU A 133 -3.50 -7.44 -19.13
N ALA A 134 -3.69 -8.76 -19.13
CA ALA A 134 -3.50 -9.60 -20.32
C ALA A 134 -4.51 -9.30 -21.44
N GLN A 135 -5.66 -8.70 -21.11
CA GLN A 135 -6.68 -8.31 -22.09
C GLN A 135 -6.43 -6.91 -22.68
N VAL A 136 -5.49 -6.14 -22.13
CA VAL A 136 -5.12 -4.82 -22.65
C VAL A 136 -4.25 -5.00 -23.89
N GLN A 137 -4.70 -4.45 -25.02
CA GLN A 137 -3.96 -4.49 -26.29
C GLN A 137 -2.71 -3.61 -26.20
N ARG A 138 -1.53 -4.23 -26.11
CA ARG A 138 -0.25 -3.52 -25.92
C ARG A 138 0.15 -2.70 -27.14
N GLU A 139 -0.23 -3.12 -28.33
CA GLU A 139 0.07 -2.47 -29.60
C GLU A 139 -0.66 -1.12 -29.76
N ALA A 140 -1.76 -0.94 -29.01
CA ALA A 140 -2.52 0.30 -28.97
C ALA A 140 -2.01 1.29 -27.90
N LEU A 141 -1.04 0.89 -27.07
CA LEU A 141 -0.50 1.72 -26.00
C LEU A 141 0.56 2.68 -26.51
N GLY A 142 0.48 3.94 -26.07
CA GLY A 142 1.62 4.84 -26.14
C GLY A 142 2.77 4.35 -25.24
N GLU A 143 3.97 4.89 -25.45
CA GLU A 143 5.16 4.52 -24.67
C GLU A 143 4.97 4.70 -23.15
N HIS A 144 4.27 5.77 -22.76
CA HIS A 144 3.92 6.03 -21.35
C HIS A 144 3.02 4.93 -20.76
N ASP A 145 1.95 4.56 -21.47
CA ASP A 145 1.01 3.55 -20.99
C ASP A 145 1.63 2.15 -20.97
N ASN A 146 2.54 1.86 -21.90
CA ASN A 146 3.27 0.59 -21.92
C ASN A 146 4.25 0.48 -20.73
N ARG A 147 4.93 1.58 -20.36
CA ARG A 147 5.70 1.65 -19.10
C ARG A 147 4.80 1.44 -17.90
N ARG A 148 3.65 2.13 -17.85
CA ARG A 148 2.72 2.00 -16.73
C ARG A 148 2.16 0.59 -16.60
N TRP A 149 1.86 -0.08 -17.70
CA TRP A 149 1.47 -1.48 -17.73
C TRP A 149 2.55 -2.38 -17.08
N ALA A 150 3.82 -2.16 -17.43
CA ALA A 150 4.95 -2.92 -16.88
C ALA A 150 5.12 -2.67 -15.37
N GLU A 151 5.01 -1.42 -14.92
CA GLU A 151 5.06 -1.06 -13.50
C GLU A 151 3.96 -1.77 -12.68
N ILE A 152 2.73 -1.81 -13.20
CA ILE A 152 1.59 -2.42 -12.50
C ILE A 152 1.81 -3.93 -12.32
N ILE A 153 2.19 -4.63 -13.40
CA ILE A 153 2.40 -6.08 -13.32
C ILE A 153 3.60 -6.43 -12.43
N GLU A 154 4.70 -5.66 -12.50
CA GLU A 154 5.87 -5.88 -11.66
C GLU A 154 5.53 -5.67 -10.17
N LEU A 155 4.82 -4.61 -9.83
CA LEU A 155 4.41 -4.39 -8.44
C LEU A 155 3.44 -5.46 -7.96
N ALA A 156 2.48 -5.89 -8.79
CA ALA A 156 1.54 -6.94 -8.41
C ALA A 156 2.26 -8.27 -8.11
N VAL A 157 3.25 -8.64 -8.92
CA VAL A 157 4.12 -9.80 -8.69
C VAL A 157 4.92 -9.64 -7.39
N ASN A 158 5.50 -8.45 -7.15
CA ASN A 158 6.28 -8.20 -5.94
C ASN A 158 5.44 -8.24 -4.66
N LEU A 159 4.17 -7.83 -4.73
CA LEU A 159 3.23 -7.90 -3.60
C LEU A 159 2.75 -9.32 -3.34
N GLU A 160 2.47 -10.13 -4.37
CA GLU A 160 2.15 -11.54 -4.20
C GLU A 160 3.31 -12.30 -3.54
N GLN A 161 4.54 -12.14 -4.05
CA GLN A 161 5.73 -12.73 -3.44
C GLN A 161 5.95 -12.26 -2.00
N ALA A 162 5.51 -11.04 -1.66
CA ALA A 162 5.57 -10.54 -0.30
C ALA A 162 4.56 -11.23 0.61
N GLY A 163 3.32 -11.46 0.16
CA GLY A 163 2.30 -12.23 0.89
C GLY A 163 2.82 -13.61 1.27
N ASP A 164 3.36 -14.30 0.26
CA ASP A 164 4.05 -15.57 0.31
C ASP A 164 5.17 -15.65 1.38
N ILE A 165 6.01 -14.60 1.46
CA ILE A 165 7.08 -14.52 2.47
C ILE A 165 6.48 -14.29 3.87
N ILE A 166 5.47 -13.43 4.00
CA ILE A 166 4.83 -13.11 5.27
C ILE A 166 4.10 -14.34 5.83
N GLU A 167 3.38 -15.08 4.99
CA GLU A 167 2.71 -16.33 5.35
C GLU A 167 3.71 -17.34 5.94
N ARG A 168 4.82 -17.58 5.22
CA ARG A 168 5.90 -18.46 5.69
C ARG A 168 6.53 -17.98 7.00
N MET A 169 6.81 -16.68 7.13
CA MET A 169 7.36 -16.12 8.37
C MET A 169 6.42 -16.34 9.56
N LEU A 170 5.12 -16.11 9.38
CA LEU A 170 4.10 -16.34 10.40
C LEU A 170 4.02 -17.81 10.81
N GLY A 171 4.02 -18.73 9.85
CA GLY A 171 4.05 -20.17 10.12
C GLY A 171 5.25 -20.56 11.00
N LYS A 172 6.46 -20.09 10.65
CA LYS A 172 7.67 -20.34 11.46
C LYS A 172 7.56 -19.81 12.90
N VAL A 173 7.01 -18.61 13.08
CA VAL A 173 6.83 -18.01 14.43
C VAL A 173 5.79 -18.80 15.24
N GLN A 174 4.71 -19.25 14.61
CA GLN A 174 3.67 -20.06 15.25
C GLN A 174 4.19 -21.44 15.66
N ASP A 175 4.95 -22.10 14.80
CA ASP A 175 5.59 -23.40 15.07
C ASP A 175 6.56 -23.31 16.24
N GLN A 176 7.38 -22.25 16.30
CA GLN A 176 8.30 -22.03 17.41
C GLN A 176 7.57 -21.91 18.75
N LYS A 177 6.49 -21.12 18.79
CA LYS A 177 5.70 -20.92 20.00
C LYS A 177 4.99 -22.19 20.46
N THR A 178 4.51 -23.00 19.52
CA THR A 178 3.73 -24.21 19.81
C THR A 178 4.61 -25.41 20.15
N ALA A 179 5.67 -25.65 19.39
CA ALA A 179 6.50 -26.85 19.51
C ALA A 179 7.59 -26.74 20.57
N GLN A 180 8.22 -25.57 20.70
CA GLN A 180 9.45 -25.43 21.49
C GLN A 180 9.25 -24.70 22.83
N ARG A 181 8.12 -23.99 23.02
CA ARG A 181 7.84 -23.13 24.20
C ARG A 181 8.92 -22.08 24.53
N HIS A 182 9.91 -21.90 23.65
CA HIS A 182 10.95 -20.89 23.78
C HIS A 182 10.45 -19.56 23.22
N SER A 183 10.60 -18.51 24.01
CA SER A 183 10.32 -17.14 23.60
C SER A 183 11.60 -16.47 23.09
N PHE A 184 11.46 -15.55 22.14
CA PHE A 184 12.55 -14.64 21.83
C PHE A 184 12.92 -13.87 23.11
N SER A 185 14.21 -13.58 23.29
CA SER A 185 14.64 -12.62 24.31
C SER A 185 14.01 -11.25 24.07
N ASP A 186 13.78 -10.45 25.12
CA ASP A 186 13.22 -9.09 25.02
C ASP A 186 13.97 -8.23 23.99
N SER A 187 15.31 -8.24 24.05
CA SER A 187 16.15 -7.52 23.07
C SER A 187 15.92 -7.99 21.63
N GLY A 188 15.84 -9.29 21.40
CA GLY A 188 15.56 -9.85 20.07
C GLY A 188 14.16 -9.48 19.55
N LEU A 189 13.17 -9.37 20.43
CA LEU A 189 11.82 -8.96 20.06
C LEU A 189 11.76 -7.47 19.70
N GLU A 190 12.47 -6.63 20.47
CA GLU A 190 12.62 -5.20 20.16
C GLU A 190 13.31 -4.98 18.81
N GLU A 191 14.36 -5.75 18.51
CA GLU A 191 15.06 -5.72 17.23
C GLU A 191 14.14 -6.07 16.05
N LEU A 192 13.36 -7.15 16.18
CA LEU A 192 12.40 -7.57 15.16
C LEU A 192 11.27 -6.55 14.99
N ALA A 193 10.74 -5.99 16.08
CA ALA A 193 9.71 -4.95 16.03
C ALA A 193 10.22 -3.67 15.36
N SER A 194 11.47 -3.27 15.63
CA SER A 194 12.10 -2.11 14.99
C SER A 194 12.26 -2.29 13.48
N LEU A 195 12.72 -3.47 13.03
CA LEU A 195 12.80 -3.78 11.59
C LEU A 195 11.41 -3.83 10.95
N HIS A 196 10.44 -4.44 11.63
CA HIS A 196 9.06 -4.52 11.16
C HIS A 196 8.47 -3.11 10.93
N GLN A 197 8.63 -2.20 11.88
CA GLN A 197 8.13 -0.83 11.73
C GLN A 197 8.72 -0.11 10.51
N GLN A 198 10.03 -0.27 10.26
CA GLN A 198 10.68 0.28 9.08
C GLN A 198 10.21 -0.39 7.79
N LEU A 199 9.97 -1.70 7.84
CA LEU A 199 9.46 -2.46 6.72
C LEU A 199 8.08 -1.97 6.29
N THR A 200 7.15 -1.80 7.24
CA THR A 200 5.81 -1.25 6.98
C THR A 200 5.87 0.19 6.46
N ALA A 201 6.76 1.02 7.01
CA ALA A 201 6.96 2.38 6.49
C ALA A 201 7.46 2.38 5.03
N ASN A 202 8.38 1.47 4.68
CA ASN A 202 8.90 1.34 3.32
C ASN A 202 7.87 0.75 2.34
N LEU A 203 6.97 -0.14 2.78
CA LEU A 203 5.82 -0.57 1.99
C LEU A 203 4.96 0.64 1.60
N ARG A 204 4.51 1.42 2.59
CA ARG A 204 3.66 2.60 2.35
C ARG A 204 4.34 3.63 1.44
N LEU A 205 5.63 3.89 1.65
CA LEU A 205 6.41 4.77 0.77
C LEU A 205 6.53 4.18 -0.64
N GLY A 206 6.75 2.88 -0.79
CA GLY A 206 6.79 2.18 -2.08
C GLY A 206 5.49 2.26 -2.87
N LEU A 207 4.34 2.09 -2.19
CA LEU A 207 3.01 2.27 -2.78
C LEU A 207 2.75 3.73 -3.17
N SER A 208 3.19 4.69 -2.34
CA SER A 208 3.09 6.12 -2.64
C SER A 208 3.92 6.52 -3.86
N VAL A 209 5.15 6.01 -3.98
CA VAL A 209 6.01 6.20 -5.16
C VAL A 209 5.36 5.61 -6.41
N PHE A 210 4.81 4.39 -6.30
CA PHE A 210 4.09 3.76 -7.40
C PHE A 210 2.87 4.57 -7.86
N LEU A 211 2.10 5.14 -6.94
CA LEU A 211 0.92 5.94 -7.28
C LEU A 211 1.27 7.30 -7.88
N SER A 212 2.24 8.01 -7.27
CA SER A 212 2.54 9.41 -7.60
C SER A 212 3.58 9.58 -8.71
N GLY A 213 4.48 8.60 -8.90
CA GLY A 213 5.64 8.75 -9.78
C GLY A 213 6.65 9.79 -9.29
N ASP A 214 6.60 10.19 -8.01
CA ASP A 214 7.47 11.23 -7.48
C ASP A 214 8.94 10.76 -7.34
N LYS A 215 9.84 11.45 -8.05
CA LYS A 215 11.28 11.14 -8.06
C LYS A 215 11.95 11.44 -6.72
N GLU A 216 11.45 12.39 -5.93
CA GLU A 216 12.02 12.64 -4.60
C GLU A 216 11.72 11.50 -3.63
N SER A 217 10.44 11.09 -3.57
CA SER A 217 9.99 9.92 -2.80
C SER A 217 10.69 8.64 -3.26
N ALA A 218 10.92 8.45 -4.56
CA ALA A 218 11.68 7.31 -5.07
C ALA A 218 13.15 7.30 -4.56
N ARG A 219 13.82 8.46 -4.58
CA ARG A 219 15.17 8.58 -4.00
C ARG A 219 15.19 8.36 -2.50
N GLN A 220 14.16 8.83 -1.79
CA GLN A 220 13.98 8.57 -0.36
C GLN A 220 13.85 7.07 -0.11
N LEU A 221 13.00 6.36 -0.87
CA LEU A 221 12.81 4.92 -0.74
C LEU A 221 14.12 4.14 -0.91
N LEU A 222 14.97 4.51 -1.88
CA LEU A 222 16.29 3.89 -2.05
C LEU A 222 17.28 4.23 -0.91
N ARG A 223 17.14 5.40 -0.26
CA ARG A 223 17.91 5.72 0.95
C ARG A 223 17.45 4.85 2.12
N GLU A 224 16.14 4.68 2.30
CA GLU A 224 15.60 3.81 3.34
C GLU A 224 15.96 2.33 3.11
N LYS A 225 15.98 1.86 1.84
CA LYS A 225 16.51 0.53 1.49
C LYS A 225 17.94 0.32 1.98
N ARG A 226 18.81 1.33 1.83
CA ARG A 226 20.20 1.28 2.29
C ARG A 226 20.30 1.30 3.82
N ARG A 227 19.49 2.13 4.49
CA ARG A 227 19.40 2.21 5.95
C ARG A 227 18.96 0.88 6.54
N PHE A 228 17.90 0.29 6.00
CA PHE A 228 17.41 -1.04 6.39
C PHE A 228 18.50 -2.11 6.29
N ARG A 229 19.24 -2.16 5.18
CA ARG A 229 20.37 -3.10 5.00
C ARG A 229 21.52 -2.86 5.98
N ALA A 230 21.78 -1.61 6.37
CA ALA A 230 22.80 -1.31 7.37
C ALA A 230 22.35 -1.78 8.77
N GLN A 231 21.08 -1.59 9.11
CA GLN A 231 20.51 -2.05 10.37
C GLN A 231 20.48 -3.57 10.45
N GLU A 232 20.03 -4.27 9.42
CA GLU A 232 20.06 -5.74 9.35
C GLU A 232 21.45 -6.30 9.66
N ARG A 233 22.51 -5.78 9.02
CA ARG A 233 23.88 -6.20 9.31
C ARG A 233 24.33 -5.93 10.74
N ARG A 234 23.91 -4.80 11.32
CA ARG A 234 24.22 -4.47 12.73
C ARG A 234 23.55 -5.46 13.68
N LEU A 235 22.28 -5.78 13.45
CA LEU A 235 21.51 -6.73 14.25
C LEU A 235 22.06 -8.15 14.13
N ALA A 236 22.44 -8.58 12.91
CA ALA A 236 23.11 -9.85 12.69
C ALA A 236 24.41 -9.98 13.52
N HIS A 237 25.25 -8.94 13.56
CA HIS A 237 26.45 -8.94 14.39
C HIS A 237 26.14 -8.91 15.90
N ALA A 238 25.14 -8.13 16.33
CA ALA A 238 24.72 -8.09 17.73
C ALA A 238 24.21 -9.46 18.20
N HIS A 239 23.49 -10.18 17.35
CA HIS A 239 23.02 -11.53 17.61
C HIS A 239 24.17 -12.51 17.86
N VAL A 240 25.21 -12.50 17.01
CA VAL A 240 26.42 -13.32 17.21
C VAL A 240 27.10 -13.00 18.55
N GLY A 241 27.15 -11.71 18.92
CA GLY A 241 27.65 -11.28 20.23
C GLY A 241 26.87 -11.91 21.40
N ARG A 242 25.54 -12.02 21.31
CA ARG A 242 24.71 -12.65 22.36
C ARG A 242 24.93 -14.16 22.47
N LEU A 243 25.16 -14.85 21.36
CA LEU A 243 25.54 -16.26 21.37
C LEU A 243 26.85 -16.48 22.12
N HIS A 244 27.82 -15.58 21.95
CA HIS A 244 29.10 -15.65 22.66
C HIS A 244 28.94 -15.51 24.19
N HIS A 245 27.96 -14.71 24.65
CA HIS A 245 27.65 -14.51 26.06
C HIS A 245 26.69 -15.56 26.64
N GLN A 246 26.42 -16.65 25.92
CA GLN A 246 25.57 -17.77 26.35
C GLN A 246 24.15 -17.38 26.81
N VAL A 247 23.55 -16.38 26.18
CA VAL A 247 22.14 -16.02 26.46
C VAL A 247 21.25 -17.18 25.97
N VAL A 248 20.71 -17.96 26.91
CA VAL A 248 19.98 -19.22 26.64
C VAL A 248 18.85 -19.02 25.64
N GLN A 249 17.99 -18.01 25.84
CA GLN A 249 16.89 -17.73 24.90
C GLN A 249 17.39 -17.34 23.50
N SER A 250 18.55 -16.67 23.40
CA SER A 250 19.14 -16.31 22.10
C SER A 250 19.70 -17.52 21.37
N ILE A 251 20.20 -18.54 22.09
CA ILE A 251 20.68 -19.80 21.50
C ILE A 251 19.49 -20.62 20.98
N GLU A 252 18.44 -20.76 21.80
CA GLU A 252 17.26 -21.56 21.49
C GLU A 252 16.47 -21.02 20.27
N THR A 253 16.44 -19.69 20.10
CA THR A 253 15.71 -19.02 19.00
C THR A 253 16.61 -18.49 17.89
N SER A 254 17.92 -18.77 17.93
CA SER A 254 18.93 -18.15 17.08
C SER A 254 18.63 -18.27 15.58
N GLY A 255 18.39 -19.50 15.13
CA GLY A 255 18.13 -19.80 13.72
C GLY A 255 16.90 -19.04 13.21
N LEU A 256 15.79 -19.12 13.94
CA LEU A 256 14.56 -18.44 13.55
C LEU A 256 14.73 -16.92 13.55
N HIS A 257 15.38 -16.35 14.56
CA HIS A 257 15.60 -14.90 14.64
C HIS A 257 16.36 -14.38 13.41
N MET A 258 17.44 -15.07 13.01
CA MET A 258 18.23 -14.70 11.85
C MET A 258 17.47 -14.91 10.52
N GLU A 259 16.67 -15.96 10.42
CA GLU A 259 15.80 -16.18 9.26
C GLU A 259 14.78 -15.07 9.08
N LEU A 260 14.11 -14.66 10.16
CA LEU A 260 13.12 -13.57 10.11
C LEU A 260 13.75 -12.25 9.66
N ILE A 261 14.94 -11.91 10.16
CA ILE A 261 15.68 -10.73 9.70
C ILE A 261 15.99 -10.81 8.20
N ALA A 262 16.41 -11.97 7.72
CA ALA A 262 16.72 -12.18 6.30
C ALA A 262 15.45 -12.08 5.43
N ASP A 263 14.32 -12.62 5.88
CA ASP A 263 13.04 -12.57 5.17
C ASP A 263 12.50 -11.12 5.15
N MET A 264 12.61 -10.35 6.24
CA MET A 264 12.26 -8.92 6.25
C MET A 264 13.11 -8.09 5.27
N LYS A 265 14.38 -8.43 5.07
CA LYS A 265 15.24 -7.79 4.05
C LYS A 265 14.84 -8.13 2.62
N ARG A 266 14.33 -9.35 2.37
CA ARG A 266 13.76 -9.75 1.07
C ARG A 266 12.49 -8.93 0.80
N LEU A 267 11.55 -8.89 1.75
CA LEU A 267 10.35 -8.06 1.70
C LEU A 267 10.67 -6.60 1.39
N ASN A 268 11.62 -6.01 2.14
CA ASN A 268 12.02 -4.62 1.90
C ASN A 268 12.59 -4.39 0.49
N SER A 269 13.24 -5.40 -0.10
CA SER A 269 13.77 -5.30 -1.46
C SER A 269 12.65 -5.33 -2.50
N LEU A 270 11.58 -6.11 -2.29
CA LEU A 270 10.38 -6.15 -3.12
C LEU A 270 9.64 -4.80 -3.06
N PHE A 271 9.43 -4.25 -1.86
CA PHE A 271 8.72 -2.97 -1.68
C PHE A 271 9.46 -1.77 -2.30
N CYS A 272 10.79 -1.82 -2.33
CA CYS A 272 11.61 -0.76 -2.91
C CYS A 272 11.82 -0.89 -4.44
N SER A 273 11.26 -1.90 -5.09
CA SER A 273 11.39 -2.10 -6.54
C SER A 273 10.79 -0.94 -7.35
N SER A 274 9.64 -0.41 -6.90
CA SER A 274 8.91 0.68 -7.57
C SER A 274 9.74 1.95 -7.77
N ALA A 275 10.74 2.19 -6.92
CA ALA A 275 11.62 3.34 -7.07
C ALA A 275 12.54 3.26 -8.30
N TYR A 276 12.88 2.07 -8.79
CA TYR A 276 13.72 1.95 -9.99
C TYR A 276 12.96 2.37 -11.24
N ALA A 277 11.71 1.92 -11.39
CA ALA A 277 10.87 2.29 -12.53
C ALA A 277 10.65 3.81 -12.67
N VAL A 278 10.62 4.54 -11.55
CA VAL A 278 10.45 6.02 -11.54
C VAL A 278 11.75 6.78 -11.86
N LEU A 279 12.91 6.14 -11.64
CA LEU A 279 14.23 6.78 -11.75
C LEU A 279 14.97 6.46 -13.05
N GLU A 280 14.56 5.40 -13.76
CA GLU A 280 14.94 5.12 -15.15
C GLU A 280 14.27 6.10 -16.12
#